data_AF-A0A0R1K455-F1
#
_entry.id   AF-A0A0R1K455-F1
#
_cell.length_a   1.000
_cell.length_b   1.000
_cell.length_c   1.000
_cell.angle_alpha   90.00
_cell.angle_beta   90.00
_cell.angle_gamma   90.00
#
_symmetry.space_group_name_H-M   'P 1'
#
loop_
_entity.id
_entity.type
_entity.pdbx_description
1 polymer ?
#
loop_
_entity_poly.entity_id
_entity_poly.type
_entity_poly.pdbx_seq_one_letter_code
_entity_poly.pdbx_strand_id
1 'polypeptide(L)'
;MKTMRRKFIGWGLAIVAVLAIFFPSMAWMQTRITHYKTNYRTPLNPTILVPGSSASQDRFDALIKQLRQETKTAHSVLKVKVATNGKLSYTGSIRRNDNHPFIVVAFANNRDGYTNINQQARWLNVAFKDLVKTYHFNHFNALGHSNGGLILSLFLEKYFDQSPTVTIDRLMTIATPYNMESDSTTTRTAMLNELVAGRHKLPKKLTVYSVAGTENYSSDGTVPANSVSQGKYIFQNQVAHYTQITVTGDDTTHSDLPQNKQIVLLIRQYLLQETLPAKDRAVNQSRFTQSQAGEPEEP
;
A
#
# COMPACT_ATOMS: atom_id res chain seq x y z
N MET A 1 -68.63 19.58 -21.51
CA MET A 1 -67.28 20.19 -21.29
C MET A 1 -66.80 20.23 -19.82
N LYS A 2 -67.64 20.53 -18.82
CA LYS A 2 -67.19 20.63 -17.40
C LYS A 2 -66.61 19.35 -16.78
N THR A 3 -67.11 18.17 -17.16
CA THR A 3 -66.65 16.86 -16.65
C THR A 3 -65.29 16.43 -17.19
N MET A 4 -64.98 16.72 -18.46
CA MET A 4 -63.66 16.47 -19.06
C MET A 4 -62.57 17.30 -18.39
N ARG A 5 -62.84 18.59 -18.13
CA ARG A 5 -61.88 19.51 -17.49
C ARG A 5 -61.54 19.10 -16.05
N ARG A 6 -62.51 18.57 -15.30
CA ARG A 6 -62.28 17.98 -13.95
C ARG A 6 -61.42 16.72 -13.99
N LYS A 7 -61.60 15.86 -15.00
CA LYS A 7 -60.74 14.68 -15.19
C LYS A 7 -59.31 15.09 -15.54
N PHE A 8 -59.11 16.03 -16.46
CA PHE A 8 -57.76 16.53 -16.80
C PHE A 8 -57.04 17.17 -15.60
N ILE A 9 -57.75 17.91 -14.74
CA ILE A 9 -57.17 18.47 -13.51
C ILE A 9 -56.80 17.35 -12.52
N GLY A 10 -57.64 16.31 -12.39
CA GLY A 10 -57.36 15.14 -11.56
C GLY A 10 -56.12 14.36 -12.04
N TRP A 11 -55.97 14.17 -13.35
CA TRP A 11 -54.78 13.53 -13.93
C TRP A 11 -53.52 14.38 -13.74
N GLY A 12 -53.61 15.71 -13.90
CA GLY A 12 -52.50 16.62 -13.62
C GLY A 12 -52.02 16.55 -12.17
N LEU A 13 -52.95 16.53 -11.21
CA LEU A 13 -52.63 16.38 -9.78
C LEU A 13 -52.01 15.02 -9.46
N ALA A 14 -52.48 13.94 -10.08
CA ALA A 14 -51.90 12.61 -9.91
C ALA A 14 -50.46 12.54 -10.41
N ILE A 15 -50.15 13.15 -11.56
CA ILE A 15 -48.78 13.22 -12.11
C ILE A 15 -47.87 14.02 -11.18
N VAL A 16 -48.33 15.17 -10.67
CA VAL A 16 -47.56 15.99 -9.72
C VAL A 16 -47.28 15.21 -8.44
N ALA A 17 -48.26 14.47 -7.91
CA ALA A 17 -48.07 13.62 -6.72
C ALA A 17 -47.04 12.51 -6.96
N VAL A 18 -47.09 11.85 -8.13
CA VAL A 18 -46.10 10.81 -8.49
C VAL A 18 -44.70 11.42 -8.61
N LEU A 19 -44.54 12.56 -9.27
CA LEU A 19 -43.24 13.23 -9.38
C LEU A 19 -42.72 13.72 -8.03
N ALA A 20 -43.60 14.23 -7.17
CA ALA A 20 -43.27 14.67 -5.82
C ALA A 20 -42.81 13.53 -4.90
N ILE A 21 -43.18 12.28 -5.20
CA ILE A 21 -42.67 11.10 -4.50
C ILE A 21 -41.40 10.57 -5.19
N PHE A 22 -41.37 10.56 -6.52
CA PHE A 22 -40.30 9.98 -7.32
C PHE A 22 -38.96 10.72 -7.19
N PHE A 23 -38.96 12.06 -7.25
CA PHE A 23 -37.71 12.83 -7.15
C PHE A 23 -37.05 12.74 -5.75
N PRO A 24 -37.77 12.88 -4.63
CA PRO A 24 -37.18 12.69 -3.30
C PRO A 24 -36.73 11.26 -3.06
N SER A 25 -37.48 10.26 -3.53
CA SER A 25 -37.09 8.85 -3.38
C SER A 25 -35.85 8.51 -4.21
N MET A 26 -35.69 9.05 -5.43
CA MET A 26 -34.45 8.95 -6.20
C MET A 26 -33.26 9.62 -5.51
N ALA A 27 -33.44 10.83 -4.99
CA ALA A 27 -32.37 11.55 -4.26
C ALA A 27 -31.96 10.80 -2.98
N TRP A 28 -32.94 10.26 -2.24
CA TRP A 28 -32.73 9.45 -1.04
C TRP A 28 -32.07 8.10 -1.34
N MET A 29 -32.45 7.46 -2.45
CA MET A 29 -31.83 6.22 -2.93
C MET A 29 -30.36 6.45 -3.33
N GLN A 30 -30.05 7.53 -4.05
CA GLN A 30 -28.67 7.84 -4.44
C GLN A 30 -27.77 8.09 -3.24
N THR A 31 -28.23 8.86 -2.25
CA THR A 31 -27.50 9.11 -0.99
C THR A 31 -27.32 7.83 -0.17
N ARG A 32 -28.38 7.01 -0.03
CA ARG A 32 -28.28 5.69 0.61
C ARG A 32 -27.27 4.79 -0.09
N ILE A 33 -27.30 4.66 -1.42
CA ILE A 33 -26.35 3.81 -2.18
C ILE A 33 -24.90 4.30 -2.01
N THR A 34 -24.66 5.62 -1.96
CA THR A 34 -23.31 6.15 -1.67
C THR A 34 -22.86 5.78 -0.26
N HIS A 35 -23.74 5.89 0.74
CA HIS A 35 -23.45 5.48 2.12
C HIS A 35 -23.30 3.94 2.30
N TYR A 36 -23.98 3.12 1.50
CA TYR A 36 -23.86 1.66 1.55
C TYR A 36 -22.54 1.16 0.92
N LYS A 37 -22.08 1.79 -0.17
CA LYS A 37 -20.80 1.45 -0.81
C LYS A 37 -19.57 1.80 0.03
N THR A 38 -19.67 2.79 0.92
CA THR A 38 -18.54 3.22 1.78
C THR A 38 -18.35 2.35 3.03
N ASN A 39 -19.37 1.63 3.48
CA ASN A 39 -19.31 0.90 4.76
C ASN A 39 -19.01 -0.60 4.63
N TYR A 40 -19.16 -1.20 3.44
CA TYR A 40 -18.89 -2.62 3.24
C TYR A 40 -17.53 -2.84 2.57
N ARG A 41 -16.58 -3.50 3.25
CA ARG A 41 -15.29 -3.85 2.65
C ARG A 41 -15.52 -4.87 1.53
N THR A 42 -14.92 -4.65 0.37
CA THR A 42 -14.99 -5.61 -0.73
C THR A 42 -14.35 -6.93 -0.33
N PRO A 43 -14.71 -8.08 -0.94
CA PRO A 43 -13.94 -9.31 -0.75
C PRO A 43 -12.51 -9.19 -1.31
N LEU A 44 -12.36 -8.46 -2.42
CA LEU A 44 -11.08 -8.21 -3.06
C LEU A 44 -10.22 -7.26 -2.21
N ASN A 45 -9.09 -7.77 -1.74
CA ASN A 45 -8.04 -7.10 -0.97
C ASN A 45 -6.67 -7.35 -1.64
N PRO A 46 -6.33 -6.59 -2.69
CA PRO A 46 -5.07 -6.79 -3.38
C PRO A 46 -3.89 -6.36 -2.48
N THR A 47 -2.74 -7.00 -2.67
CA THR A 47 -1.47 -6.50 -2.13
C THR A 47 -0.67 -5.87 -3.26
N ILE A 48 -0.49 -4.55 -3.21
CA ILE A 48 0.25 -3.78 -4.21
C ILE A 48 1.74 -3.82 -3.86
N LEU A 49 2.56 -4.32 -4.78
CA LEU A 49 4.01 -4.49 -4.63
C LEU A 49 4.73 -3.45 -5.50
N VAL A 50 5.61 -2.64 -4.90
CA VAL A 50 6.39 -1.60 -5.61
C VAL A 50 7.88 -1.88 -5.43
N PRO A 51 8.63 -2.10 -6.52
CA PRO A 51 10.05 -2.45 -6.44
C PRO A 51 10.93 -1.20 -6.30
N GLY A 52 12.23 -1.42 -6.02
CA GLY A 52 13.26 -0.39 -5.90
C GLY A 52 13.78 0.14 -7.23
N SER A 53 14.91 0.87 -7.17
CA SER A 53 15.58 1.39 -8.35
C SER A 53 16.22 0.29 -9.20
N SER A 54 16.40 0.58 -10.49
CA SER A 54 16.97 -0.31 -11.52
C SER A 54 16.27 -1.68 -11.66
N ALA A 55 15.20 -1.90 -10.89
CA ALA A 55 14.43 -3.11 -10.86
C ALA A 55 13.36 -3.12 -11.95
N SER A 56 13.24 -4.24 -12.68
CA SER A 56 12.10 -4.46 -13.56
C SER A 56 10.86 -4.87 -12.75
N GLN A 57 9.73 -5.02 -13.45
CA GLN A 57 8.50 -5.63 -12.90
C GLN A 57 8.68 -7.08 -12.40
N ASP A 58 9.82 -7.71 -12.67
CA ASP A 58 10.12 -9.10 -12.32
C ASP A 58 10.89 -9.22 -11.00
N ARG A 59 11.20 -8.09 -10.35
CA ARG A 59 11.95 -8.03 -9.09
C ARG A 59 11.32 -8.87 -7.98
N PHE A 60 10.00 -8.96 -7.97
CA PHE A 60 9.25 -9.75 -6.98
C PHE A 60 8.96 -11.18 -7.42
N ASP A 61 9.39 -11.63 -8.60
CA ASP A 61 9.01 -12.96 -9.11
C ASP A 61 9.52 -14.09 -8.21
N ALA A 62 10.75 -13.97 -7.71
CA ALA A 62 11.32 -14.93 -6.76
C ALA A 62 10.55 -14.94 -5.43
N LEU A 63 10.32 -13.75 -4.83
CA LEU A 63 9.50 -13.60 -3.63
C LEU A 63 8.09 -14.20 -3.82
N ILE A 64 7.42 -13.87 -4.91
CA ILE A 64 6.06 -14.35 -5.20
C ILE A 64 6.06 -15.86 -5.41
N LYS A 65 7.08 -16.41 -6.10
CA LYS A 65 7.23 -17.85 -6.27
C LYS A 65 7.39 -18.55 -4.92
N GLN A 66 8.20 -18.00 -4.03
CA GLN A 66 8.42 -18.54 -2.69
C GLN A 66 7.18 -18.41 -1.81
N LEU A 67 6.50 -17.25 -1.82
CA LEU A 67 5.21 -17.07 -1.15
C LEU A 67 4.23 -18.14 -1.61
N ARG A 68 4.07 -18.37 -2.93
CA ARG A 68 3.17 -19.40 -3.45
C ARG A 68 3.50 -20.83 -3.04
N GLN A 69 4.77 -21.13 -2.75
CA GLN A 69 5.18 -22.45 -2.25
C GLN A 69 4.85 -22.61 -0.75
N GLU A 70 4.85 -21.50 -0.03
CA GLU A 70 4.72 -21.43 1.42
C GLU A 70 3.27 -21.16 1.88
N THR A 71 2.47 -20.51 1.04
CA THR A 71 1.05 -20.19 1.30
C THR A 71 0.14 -21.29 0.79
N LYS A 72 -0.93 -21.61 1.55
CA LYS A 72 -1.96 -22.56 1.09
C LYS A 72 -2.84 -21.96 -0.01
N THR A 73 -2.90 -20.63 -0.08
CA THR A 73 -3.74 -19.89 -1.01
C THR A 73 -2.92 -19.46 -2.21
N ALA A 74 -3.39 -19.84 -3.41
CA ALA A 74 -2.72 -19.43 -4.63
C ALA A 74 -3.11 -17.99 -5.00
N HIS A 75 -2.15 -17.08 -4.93
CA HIS A 75 -2.33 -15.67 -5.32
C HIS A 75 -2.04 -15.47 -6.81
N SER A 76 -3.03 -14.95 -7.54
CA SER A 76 -2.86 -14.46 -8.91
C SER A 76 -1.99 -13.20 -8.93
N VAL A 77 -1.35 -12.94 -10.06
CA VAL A 77 -0.39 -11.83 -10.21
C VAL A 77 -0.77 -11.03 -11.42
N LEU A 78 -0.96 -9.74 -11.20
CA LEU A 78 -1.04 -8.71 -12.23
C LEU A 78 0.21 -7.84 -12.12
N LYS A 79 0.90 -7.60 -13.23
CA LYS A 79 2.00 -6.63 -13.30
C LYS A 79 1.55 -5.44 -14.13
N VAL A 80 1.75 -4.25 -13.61
CA VAL A 80 1.43 -2.96 -14.23
C VAL A 80 2.73 -2.21 -14.42
N LYS A 81 3.06 -1.86 -15.66
CA LYS A 81 4.21 -1.03 -15.98
C LYS A 81 3.74 0.36 -16.41
N VAL A 82 4.23 1.39 -15.73
CA VAL A 82 3.96 2.80 -16.07
C VAL A 82 5.08 3.35 -16.94
N ALA A 83 4.75 3.71 -18.18
CA ALA A 83 5.68 4.38 -19.09
C ALA A 83 5.96 5.83 -18.66
N THR A 84 7.02 6.45 -19.19
CA THR A 84 7.42 7.83 -18.83
C THR A 84 6.37 8.89 -19.21
N ASN A 85 5.49 8.58 -20.17
CA ASN A 85 4.34 9.40 -20.54
C ASN A 85 3.07 9.07 -19.72
N GLY A 86 3.15 8.21 -18.71
CA GLY A 86 2.04 7.79 -17.87
C GLY A 86 1.15 6.69 -18.46
N LYS A 87 1.44 6.18 -19.66
CA LYS A 87 0.69 5.04 -20.23
C LYS A 87 0.94 3.76 -19.43
N LEU A 88 -0.13 3.00 -19.21
CA LEU A 88 -0.09 1.74 -18.46
C LEU A 88 -0.04 0.56 -19.44
N SER A 89 0.83 -0.42 -19.16
CA SER A 89 0.77 -1.74 -19.78
C SER A 89 0.64 -2.82 -18.71
N TYR A 90 -0.09 -3.88 -19.07
CA TYR A 90 -0.50 -4.93 -18.15
C TYR A 90 0.05 -6.29 -18.62
N THR A 91 0.56 -7.08 -17.69
CA THR A 91 0.89 -8.49 -17.93
C THR A 91 0.38 -9.36 -16.77
N GLY A 92 -0.01 -10.60 -17.06
CA GLY A 92 -0.72 -11.43 -16.09
C GLY A 92 -2.20 -11.06 -15.96
N SER A 93 -2.86 -11.57 -14.92
CA SER A 93 -4.29 -11.31 -14.66
C SER A 93 -4.66 -11.61 -13.21
N ILE A 94 -5.73 -10.97 -12.74
CA ILE A 94 -6.39 -11.34 -11.48
C ILE A 94 -7.39 -12.45 -11.79
N ARG A 95 -7.23 -13.60 -11.14
CA ARG A 95 -8.13 -14.75 -11.35
C ARG A 95 -9.50 -14.47 -10.75
N ARG A 96 -10.55 -15.00 -11.37
CA ARG A 96 -11.90 -14.98 -10.80
C ARG A 96 -11.90 -15.67 -9.43
N ASN A 97 -12.56 -15.06 -8.45
CA ASN A 97 -12.64 -15.52 -7.05
C ASN A 97 -11.32 -15.51 -6.27
N ASP A 98 -10.25 -14.92 -6.82
CA ASP A 98 -9.08 -14.59 -6.01
C ASP A 98 -9.30 -13.27 -5.28
N ASN A 99 -9.48 -13.37 -3.96
CA ASN A 99 -9.70 -12.21 -3.09
C ASN A 99 -8.40 -11.54 -2.65
N HIS A 100 -7.24 -12.17 -2.84
CA HIS A 100 -5.95 -11.66 -2.34
C HIS A 100 -4.86 -11.68 -3.44
N PRO A 101 -5.08 -11.05 -4.60
CA PRO A 101 -4.07 -11.05 -5.66
C PRO A 101 -2.87 -10.16 -5.31
N PHE A 102 -1.73 -10.47 -5.92
CA PHE A 102 -0.58 -9.56 -5.95
C PHE A 102 -0.65 -8.67 -7.18
N ILE A 103 -0.46 -7.37 -6.98
CA ILE A 103 -0.38 -6.39 -8.08
C ILE A 103 0.98 -5.71 -8.02
N VAL A 104 1.89 -6.06 -8.93
CA VAL A 104 3.19 -5.40 -9.03
C VAL A 104 3.04 -4.12 -9.85
N VAL A 105 3.41 -2.97 -9.31
CA VAL A 105 3.45 -1.70 -10.06
C VAL A 105 4.90 -1.28 -10.23
N ALA A 106 5.39 -1.28 -11.46
CA ALA A 106 6.75 -0.93 -11.82
C ALA A 106 6.78 0.26 -12.80
N PHE A 107 7.92 0.93 -12.89
CA PHE A 107 8.08 2.14 -13.68
C PHE A 107 9.09 1.93 -14.80
N ALA A 108 8.82 2.46 -15.99
CA ALA A 108 9.80 2.44 -17.09
C ALA A 108 11.03 3.30 -16.76
N ASN A 109 10.84 4.42 -16.07
CA ASN A 109 11.92 5.13 -15.40
C ASN A 109 11.96 4.70 -13.93
N ASN A 110 12.83 3.73 -13.65
CA ASN A 110 13.11 3.16 -12.34
C ASN A 110 14.43 3.69 -11.75
N ARG A 111 14.89 4.87 -12.16
CA ARG A 111 16.15 5.44 -11.66
C ARG A 111 16.01 5.92 -10.21
N ASP A 112 17.14 5.90 -9.50
CA ASP A 112 17.31 6.52 -8.19
C ASP A 112 17.16 8.04 -8.22
N GLY A 113 17.10 8.63 -7.03
CA GLY A 113 17.19 10.07 -6.82
C GLY A 113 15.85 10.74 -6.58
N TYR A 114 15.91 11.82 -5.81
CA TYR A 114 14.76 12.57 -5.28
C TYR A 114 13.70 12.89 -6.35
N THR A 115 14.12 13.43 -7.50
CA THR A 115 13.23 13.81 -8.60
C THR A 115 12.51 12.62 -9.22
N ASN A 116 13.23 11.51 -9.43
CA ASN A 116 12.66 10.30 -10.03
C ASN A 116 11.66 9.64 -9.07
N ILE A 117 11.99 9.55 -7.78
CA ILE A 117 11.13 8.95 -6.74
C ILE A 117 9.81 9.73 -6.61
N ASN A 118 9.86 11.07 -6.61
CA ASN A 118 8.66 11.90 -6.61
C ASN A 118 7.79 11.69 -7.86
N GLN A 119 8.42 11.60 -9.03
CA GLN A 119 7.70 11.33 -10.27
C GLN A 119 7.09 9.92 -10.28
N GLN A 120 7.79 8.92 -9.72
CA GLN A 120 7.29 7.56 -9.57
C GLN A 120 6.08 7.51 -8.62
N ALA A 121 6.05 8.30 -7.54
CA ALA A 121 4.87 8.40 -6.66
C ALA A 121 3.65 8.97 -7.40
N ARG A 122 3.85 9.95 -8.29
CA ARG A 122 2.80 10.48 -9.16
C ARG A 122 2.31 9.42 -10.16
N TRP A 123 3.22 8.66 -10.75
CA TRP A 123 2.88 7.55 -11.66
C TRP A 123 2.16 6.40 -10.95
N LEU A 124 2.53 6.12 -9.69
CA LEU A 124 1.81 5.15 -8.86
C LEU A 124 0.35 5.57 -8.70
N ASN A 125 0.08 6.85 -8.47
CA ASN A 125 -1.30 7.35 -8.41
C ASN A 125 -2.08 7.14 -9.72
N VAL A 126 -1.43 7.30 -10.88
CA VAL A 126 -2.05 7.02 -12.19
C VAL A 126 -2.46 5.55 -12.29
N ALA A 127 -1.54 4.63 -11.98
CA ALA A 127 -1.82 3.20 -11.97
C ALA A 127 -2.90 2.85 -10.93
N PHE A 128 -2.80 3.40 -9.72
CA PHE A 128 -3.73 3.13 -8.63
C PHE A 128 -5.17 3.51 -8.98
N LYS A 129 -5.39 4.69 -9.56
CA LYS A 129 -6.73 5.11 -10.00
C LYS A 129 -7.31 4.17 -11.07
N ASP A 130 -6.50 3.73 -12.01
CA ASP A 130 -6.95 2.80 -13.05
C ASP A 130 -7.30 1.42 -12.46
N LEU A 131 -6.48 0.94 -11.52
CA LEU A 131 -6.72 -0.30 -10.78
C LEU A 131 -8.01 -0.25 -9.95
N VAL A 132 -8.23 0.83 -9.20
CA VAL A 132 -9.46 1.03 -8.42
C VAL A 132 -10.68 1.11 -9.33
N LYS A 133 -10.57 1.82 -10.47
CA LYS A 133 -11.64 1.92 -11.46
C LYS A 133 -11.97 0.58 -12.11
N THR A 134 -10.96 -0.26 -12.35
CA THR A 134 -11.11 -1.54 -13.07
C THR A 134 -11.58 -2.67 -12.16
N TYR A 135 -11.03 -2.76 -10.94
CA TYR A 135 -11.24 -3.89 -10.04
C TYR A 135 -12.13 -3.57 -8.84
N HIS A 136 -12.48 -2.30 -8.63
CA HIS A 136 -13.44 -1.86 -7.63
C HIS A 136 -13.16 -2.27 -6.18
N PHE A 137 -11.91 -2.56 -5.81
CA PHE A 137 -11.54 -2.77 -4.40
C PHE A 137 -11.60 -1.45 -3.63
N ASN A 138 -11.98 -1.52 -2.35
CA ASN A 138 -12.04 -0.37 -1.45
C ASN A 138 -11.09 -0.47 -0.25
N HIS A 139 -10.26 -1.51 -0.23
CA HIS A 139 -9.15 -1.64 0.68
C HIS A 139 -8.02 -2.45 0.05
N PHE A 140 -6.79 -2.23 0.50
CA PHE A 140 -5.61 -2.93 -0.01
C PHE A 140 -4.49 -2.96 1.03
N ASN A 141 -3.53 -3.84 0.81
CA ASN A 141 -2.23 -3.86 1.47
C ASN A 141 -1.14 -3.37 0.50
N ALA A 142 -0.02 -2.89 1.02
CA ALA A 142 1.11 -2.47 0.20
C ALA A 142 2.44 -3.01 0.71
N LEU A 143 3.33 -3.35 -0.22
CA LEU A 143 4.72 -3.70 0.06
C LEU A 143 5.65 -2.89 -0.84
N GLY A 144 6.62 -2.22 -0.23
CA GLY A 144 7.67 -1.49 -0.94
C GLY A 144 9.04 -2.09 -0.63
N HIS A 145 9.81 -2.43 -1.66
CA HIS A 145 11.23 -2.78 -1.49
C HIS A 145 12.10 -1.60 -1.89
N SER A 146 13.11 -1.27 -1.09
CA SER A 146 14.04 -0.16 -1.34
C SER A 146 13.26 1.14 -1.61
N ASN A 147 13.52 1.83 -2.72
CA ASN A 147 12.77 3.03 -3.14
C ASN A 147 11.27 2.80 -3.28
N GLY A 148 10.80 1.58 -3.50
CA GLY A 148 9.38 1.25 -3.51
C GLY A 148 8.65 1.70 -2.25
N GLY A 149 9.32 1.62 -1.09
CA GLY A 149 8.76 2.13 0.17
C GLY A 149 8.71 3.66 0.22
N LEU A 150 9.68 4.37 -0.36
CA LEU A 150 9.64 5.84 -0.48
C LEU A 150 8.50 6.27 -1.41
N ILE A 151 8.36 5.61 -2.56
CA ILE A 151 7.31 5.85 -3.55
C ILE A 151 5.93 5.67 -2.92
N LEU A 152 5.73 4.57 -2.17
CA LEU A 152 4.48 4.30 -1.45
C LEU A 152 4.22 5.36 -0.37
N SER A 153 5.24 5.75 0.39
CA SER A 153 5.09 6.75 1.46
C SER A 153 4.68 8.11 0.89
N LEU A 154 5.37 8.59 -0.15
CA LEU A 154 5.01 9.83 -0.85
C LEU A 154 3.62 9.75 -1.50
N PHE A 155 3.26 8.60 -2.07
CA PHE A 155 1.92 8.38 -2.63
C PHE A 155 0.82 8.54 -1.58
N LEU A 156 1.02 7.92 -0.41
CA LEU A 156 0.08 8.00 0.71
C LEU A 156 -0.06 9.44 1.24
N GLU A 157 1.02 10.20 1.27
CA GLU A 157 1.02 11.58 1.77
C GLU A 157 0.45 12.60 0.78
N LYS A 158 0.70 12.43 -0.52
CA LYS A 158 0.44 13.48 -1.53
C LYS A 158 -0.74 13.23 -2.45
N TYR A 159 -1.10 11.96 -2.67
CA TYR A 159 -1.99 11.58 -3.77
C TYR A 159 -3.15 10.68 -3.35
N PHE A 160 -3.02 9.99 -2.22
CA PHE A 160 -4.01 8.99 -1.81
C PHE A 160 -5.38 9.59 -1.47
N ASP A 161 -5.42 10.85 -1.04
CA ASP A 161 -6.67 11.61 -0.81
C ASP A 161 -7.55 11.74 -2.07
N GLN A 162 -6.98 11.56 -3.26
CA GLN A 162 -7.70 11.54 -4.54
C GLN A 162 -8.51 10.25 -4.77
N SER A 163 -8.38 9.26 -3.88
CA SER A 163 -9.16 8.02 -3.88
C SER A 163 -9.89 7.81 -2.54
N PRO A 164 -10.80 8.74 -2.15
CA PRO A 164 -11.35 8.82 -0.79
C PRO A 164 -12.21 7.60 -0.38
N THR A 165 -12.62 6.78 -1.34
CA THR A 165 -13.40 5.56 -1.11
C THR A 165 -12.53 4.34 -0.84
N VAL A 166 -11.20 4.46 -0.90
CA VAL A 166 -10.26 3.35 -0.71
C VAL A 166 -9.45 3.57 0.56
N THR A 167 -9.24 2.49 1.31
CA THR A 167 -8.44 2.48 2.54
C THR A 167 -7.19 1.64 2.37
N ILE A 168 -6.08 2.00 3.00
CA ILE A 168 -4.93 1.12 3.12
C ILE A 168 -4.94 0.48 4.50
N ASP A 169 -4.81 -0.84 4.55
CA ASP A 169 -4.79 -1.59 5.81
C ASP A 169 -3.38 -1.70 6.38
N ARG A 170 -2.43 -2.11 5.53
CA ARG A 170 -1.06 -2.41 5.95
C ARG A 170 -0.06 -1.94 4.91
N LEU A 171 1.04 -1.39 5.40
CA LEU A 171 2.22 -1.07 4.62
C LEU A 171 3.40 -1.84 5.20
N MET A 172 4.08 -2.64 4.38
CA MET A 172 5.37 -3.20 4.71
C MET A 172 6.45 -2.58 3.83
N THR A 173 7.47 -1.98 4.42
CA THR A 173 8.64 -1.49 3.70
C THR A 173 9.84 -2.37 4.03
N ILE A 174 10.67 -2.68 3.03
CA ILE A 174 11.84 -3.56 3.17
C ILE A 174 13.05 -2.81 2.64
N ALA A 175 14.03 -2.58 3.50
CA ALA A 175 15.27 -1.86 3.20
C ALA A 175 15.03 -0.48 2.55
N THR A 176 14.00 0.23 3.00
CA THR A 176 13.64 1.53 2.42
C THR A 176 14.54 2.65 2.95
N PRO A 177 15.30 3.33 2.09
CA PRO A 177 16.26 4.35 2.52
C PRO A 177 15.56 5.69 2.80
N TYR A 178 14.88 5.85 3.94
CA TYR A 178 14.15 7.08 4.25
C TYR A 178 15.04 8.33 4.30
N ASN A 179 16.32 8.17 4.64
CA ASN A 179 17.32 9.23 4.56
C ASN A 179 18.26 9.09 3.36
N MET A 180 17.81 8.42 2.29
CA MET A 180 18.61 8.10 1.11
C MET A 180 19.91 7.36 1.50
N GLU A 181 21.02 7.68 0.85
CA GLU A 181 22.35 7.12 1.11
C GLU A 181 22.99 7.65 2.42
N SER A 182 22.33 8.54 3.16
CA SER A 182 22.89 9.12 4.39
C SER A 182 22.79 8.14 5.56
N ASP A 183 23.93 7.87 6.19
CA ASP A 183 24.02 7.15 7.47
C ASP A 183 23.85 8.08 8.68
N SER A 184 23.60 9.37 8.45
CA SER A 184 23.44 10.34 9.52
C SER A 184 22.11 10.15 10.25
N THR A 185 22.17 10.17 11.59
CA THR A 185 20.98 10.18 12.46
C THR A 185 20.45 11.59 12.74
N THR A 186 21.22 12.63 12.42
CA THR A 186 20.91 14.04 12.73
C THR A 186 20.66 14.86 11.47
N THR A 187 21.39 14.60 10.39
CA THR A 187 21.28 15.33 9.14
C THR A 187 20.20 14.71 8.26
N ARG A 188 19.23 15.52 7.84
CA ARG A 188 18.11 15.06 7.00
C ARG A 188 18.34 15.44 5.55
N THR A 189 18.22 14.46 4.67
CA THR A 189 18.16 14.67 3.22
C THR A 189 16.87 15.37 2.81
N ALA A 190 16.84 15.90 1.58
CA ALA A 190 15.62 16.49 1.02
C ALA A 190 14.43 15.52 1.02
N MET A 191 14.69 14.23 0.74
CA MET A 191 13.67 13.18 0.77
C MET A 191 13.07 13.02 2.17
N LEU A 192 13.90 12.88 3.20
CA LEU A 192 13.41 12.73 4.57
C LEU A 192 12.66 13.98 5.05
N ASN A 193 13.16 15.18 4.73
CA ASN A 193 12.47 16.42 5.07
C ASN A 193 11.09 16.50 4.43
N GLU A 194 10.95 16.09 3.16
CA GLU A 194 9.68 16.08 2.46
C GLU A 194 8.68 15.09 3.08
N LEU A 195 9.11 13.86 3.37
CA LEU A 195 8.27 12.85 4.03
C LEU A 195 7.83 13.30 5.43
N VAL A 196 8.75 13.86 6.23
CA VAL A 196 8.42 14.37 7.58
C VAL A 196 7.44 15.55 7.51
N ALA A 197 7.52 16.40 6.46
CA ALA A 197 6.55 17.47 6.27
C ALA A 197 5.15 16.94 5.88
N GLY A 198 5.10 15.91 5.04
CA GLY A 198 3.87 15.29 4.54
C GLY A 198 3.17 14.35 5.52
N ARG A 199 3.89 13.81 6.51
CA ARG A 199 3.45 12.72 7.40
C ARG A 199 2.07 12.85 8.04
N HIS A 200 1.59 14.06 8.27
CA HIS A 200 0.27 14.31 8.88
C HIS A 200 -0.90 13.84 7.98
N LYS A 201 -0.64 13.68 6.67
CA LYS A 201 -1.57 13.17 5.66
C LYS A 201 -1.70 11.64 5.66
N LEU A 202 -0.82 10.93 6.35
CA LEU A 202 -0.87 9.47 6.41
C LEU A 202 -2.19 8.96 7.00
N PRO A 203 -2.76 7.87 6.48
CA PRO A 203 -4.02 7.31 6.98
C PRO A 203 -3.91 6.87 8.44
N LYS A 204 -4.76 7.43 9.31
CA LYS A 204 -4.66 7.22 10.77
C LYS A 204 -4.89 5.78 11.23
N LYS A 205 -5.56 4.95 10.42
CA LYS A 205 -5.82 3.52 10.70
C LYS A 205 -4.75 2.59 10.15
N LEU A 206 -3.74 3.12 9.46
CA LEU A 206 -2.70 2.32 8.82
C LEU A 206 -1.85 1.59 9.87
N THR A 207 -1.50 0.34 9.58
CA THR A 207 -0.44 -0.40 10.28
C THR A 207 0.79 -0.45 9.40
N VAL A 208 1.96 -0.07 9.93
CA VAL A 208 3.22 -0.02 9.20
C VAL A 208 4.25 -0.94 9.81
N TYR A 209 4.87 -1.78 8.97
CA TYR A 209 6.02 -2.61 9.30
C TYR A 209 7.22 -2.16 8.48
N SER A 210 8.28 -1.70 9.14
CA SER A 210 9.53 -1.26 8.49
C SER A 210 10.62 -2.28 8.74
N VAL A 211 10.99 -3.05 7.72
CA VAL A 211 12.01 -4.11 7.81
C VAL A 211 13.35 -3.54 7.39
N ALA A 212 14.32 -3.51 8.30
CA ALA A 212 15.71 -3.21 8.02
C ALA A 212 16.49 -4.52 7.83
N GLY A 213 17.27 -4.63 6.75
CA GLY A 213 18.26 -5.70 6.59
C GLY A 213 19.63 -5.22 7.05
N THR A 214 20.42 -6.08 7.69
CA THR A 214 21.82 -5.77 8.00
C THR A 214 22.71 -6.98 7.71
N GLU A 215 23.57 -6.88 6.69
CA GLU A 215 24.63 -7.89 6.44
C GLU A 215 25.76 -7.77 7.44
N ASN A 216 26.10 -6.54 7.85
CA ASN A 216 27.24 -6.24 8.71
C ASN A 216 26.85 -5.35 9.89
N TYR A 217 25.61 -5.49 10.40
CA TYR A 217 25.02 -4.71 11.49
C TYR A 217 24.79 -3.21 11.21
N SER A 218 25.32 -2.65 10.12
CA SER A 218 25.18 -1.21 9.78
C SER A 218 24.58 -0.93 8.40
N SER A 219 24.62 -1.90 7.48
CA SER A 219 24.13 -1.74 6.10
C SER A 219 23.68 -3.09 5.51
N ASP A 220 22.84 -3.05 4.48
CA ASP A 220 22.53 -4.19 3.61
C ASP A 220 23.46 -4.27 2.38
N GLY A 221 24.59 -3.56 2.43
CA GLY A 221 25.54 -3.41 1.32
C GLY A 221 25.21 -2.28 0.35
N THR A 222 24.03 -1.65 0.45
CA THR A 222 23.63 -0.49 -0.37
C THR A 222 23.04 0.64 0.47
N VAL A 223 22.20 0.31 1.45
CA VAL A 223 21.46 1.24 2.28
C VAL A 223 21.91 1.13 3.74
N PRO A 224 22.31 2.25 4.38
CA PRO A 224 22.61 2.24 5.81
C PRO A 224 21.36 1.94 6.65
N ALA A 225 21.50 1.11 7.67
CA ALA A 225 20.43 0.78 8.61
C ALA A 225 19.86 2.04 9.29
N ASN A 226 20.71 3.04 9.55
CA ASN A 226 20.29 4.33 10.11
C ASN A 226 19.37 5.11 9.17
N SER A 227 19.55 4.98 7.85
CA SER A 227 18.65 5.57 6.86
C SER A 227 17.26 4.94 6.94
N VAL A 228 17.21 3.61 7.08
CA VAL A 228 15.95 2.87 7.27
C VAL A 228 15.28 3.25 8.59
N SER A 229 16.05 3.41 9.67
CA SER A 229 15.49 3.75 10.98
C SER A 229 14.86 5.15 11.04
N GLN A 230 15.20 6.05 10.10
CA GLN A 230 14.55 7.36 10.02
C GLN A 230 13.04 7.27 9.70
N GLY A 231 12.55 6.11 9.26
CA GLY A 231 11.11 5.85 9.10
C GLY A 231 10.29 6.15 10.36
N LYS A 232 10.89 6.03 11.56
CA LYS A 232 10.22 6.35 12.83
C LYS A 232 9.72 7.80 12.88
N TYR A 233 10.46 8.75 12.32
CA TYR A 233 10.06 10.17 12.27
C TYR A 233 8.90 10.45 11.31
N ILE A 234 8.62 9.54 10.39
CA ILE A 234 7.53 9.64 9.42
C ILE A 234 6.27 9.00 10.03
N PHE A 235 6.36 7.80 10.58
CA PHE A 235 5.17 7.02 10.93
C PHE A 235 4.76 7.08 12.41
N GLN A 236 5.70 7.20 13.35
CA GLN A 236 5.33 7.22 14.78
C GLN A 236 4.41 8.41 15.07
N ASN A 237 3.36 8.15 15.86
CA ASN A 237 2.30 9.11 16.19
C ASN A 237 1.51 9.65 14.98
N GLN A 238 1.68 9.08 13.78
CA GLN A 238 0.90 9.45 12.59
C GLN A 238 -0.04 8.36 12.12
N VAL A 239 0.32 7.10 12.33
CA VAL A 239 -0.45 5.90 11.96
C VAL A 239 -0.89 5.14 13.22
N ALA A 240 -1.79 4.16 13.08
CA ALA A 240 -2.31 3.41 14.23
C ALA A 240 -1.21 2.58 14.91
N HIS A 241 -0.37 1.92 14.10
CA HIS A 241 0.72 1.09 14.58
C HIS A 241 1.93 1.25 13.67
N TYR A 242 3.10 1.45 14.26
CA TYR A 242 4.39 1.42 13.59
C TYR A 242 5.29 0.42 14.28
N THR A 243 5.91 -0.48 13.52
CA THR A 243 6.87 -1.44 14.04
C THR A 243 8.06 -1.54 13.11
N GLN A 244 9.25 -1.31 13.64
CA GLN A 244 10.50 -1.61 12.95
C GLN A 244 10.94 -3.03 13.30
N ILE A 245 11.44 -3.77 12.31
CA ILE A 245 11.92 -5.14 12.45
C ILE A 245 13.30 -5.22 11.82
N THR A 246 14.29 -5.68 12.57
CA THR A 246 15.64 -5.91 12.03
C THR A 246 15.80 -7.39 11.66
N VAL A 247 16.29 -7.62 10.45
CA VAL A 247 16.62 -8.95 9.91
C VAL A 247 18.13 -9.01 9.70
N THR A 248 18.79 -9.93 10.40
CA THR A 248 20.23 -10.16 10.38
C THR A 248 20.56 -11.58 9.89
N GLY A 249 21.73 -11.75 9.27
CA GLY A 249 22.27 -13.04 8.84
C GLY A 249 22.72 -13.08 7.39
N ASP A 250 23.08 -14.26 6.89
CA ASP A 250 23.39 -14.48 5.48
C ASP A 250 22.15 -14.18 4.60
N ASP A 251 22.34 -13.79 3.32
CA ASP A 251 21.29 -13.39 2.37
C ASP A 251 20.52 -12.11 2.77
N THR A 252 21.18 -11.15 3.43
CA THR A 252 20.61 -9.81 3.69
C THR A 252 21.17 -8.71 2.78
N THR A 253 21.82 -9.07 1.65
CA THR A 253 22.18 -8.09 0.61
C THR A 253 20.93 -7.33 0.15
N HIS A 254 21.09 -6.08 -0.25
CA HIS A 254 20.00 -5.21 -0.70
C HIS A 254 19.08 -5.85 -1.76
N SER A 255 19.65 -6.64 -2.68
CA SER A 255 18.91 -7.33 -3.74
C SER A 255 18.24 -8.63 -3.31
N ASP A 256 18.77 -9.34 -2.31
CA ASP A 256 18.26 -10.66 -1.91
C ASP A 256 17.29 -10.60 -0.71
N LEU A 257 17.21 -9.45 -0.04
CA LEU A 257 16.29 -9.26 1.09
C LEU A 257 14.84 -9.67 0.78
N PRO A 258 14.21 -9.28 -0.36
CA PRO A 258 12.82 -9.69 -0.61
C PRO A 258 12.60 -11.21 -0.66
N GLN A 259 13.62 -12.00 -0.97
CA GLN A 259 13.54 -13.47 -1.08
C GLN A 259 14.12 -14.19 0.15
N ASN A 260 14.63 -13.45 1.14
CA ASN A 260 15.10 -14.02 2.39
C ASN A 260 13.94 -14.75 3.10
N LYS A 261 14.15 -16.02 3.51
CA LYS A 261 13.12 -16.85 4.15
C LYS A 261 12.49 -16.16 5.37
N GLN A 262 13.27 -15.38 6.11
CA GLN A 262 12.78 -14.61 7.26
C GLN A 262 11.80 -13.51 6.81
N ILE A 263 12.14 -12.79 5.74
CA ILE A 263 11.27 -11.76 5.16
C ILE A 263 9.99 -12.38 4.60
N VAL A 264 10.07 -13.54 3.95
CA VAL A 264 8.87 -14.28 3.51
C VAL A 264 7.97 -14.62 4.69
N LEU A 265 8.51 -15.09 5.82
CA LEU A 265 7.73 -15.35 7.03
C LEU A 265 7.10 -14.08 7.60
N LEU A 266 7.82 -12.95 7.62
CA LEU A 266 7.29 -11.66 8.05
C LEU A 266 6.13 -11.19 7.16
N ILE A 267 6.28 -11.30 5.84
CA ILE A 267 5.23 -10.95 4.87
C ILE A 267 3.98 -11.80 5.15
N ARG A 268 4.15 -13.12 5.27
CA ARG A 268 3.03 -14.03 5.54
C ARG A 268 2.32 -13.70 6.85
N GLN A 269 3.07 -13.47 7.93
CA GLN A 269 2.49 -13.21 9.25
C GLN A 269 1.84 -11.83 9.37
N TYR A 270 2.54 -10.78 8.94
CA TYR A 270 2.16 -9.40 9.26
C TYR A 270 1.42 -8.72 8.12
N LEU A 271 1.86 -8.92 6.88
CA LEU A 271 1.21 -8.29 5.71
C LEU A 271 -0.01 -9.08 5.25
N LEU A 272 0.14 -10.40 5.07
CA LEU A 272 -0.92 -11.30 4.58
C LEU A 272 -1.81 -11.86 5.68
N GLN A 273 -1.41 -11.72 6.95
CA GLN A 273 -2.13 -12.20 8.12
C GLN A 273 -2.47 -13.70 8.07
N GLU A 274 -1.56 -14.50 7.53
CA GLU A 274 -1.74 -15.95 7.51
C GLU A 274 -1.73 -16.54 8.92
N THR A 275 -2.57 -17.55 9.14
CA THR A 275 -2.53 -18.34 10.37
C THR A 275 -1.34 -19.30 10.30
N LEU A 276 -0.20 -18.89 10.85
CA LEU A 276 1.02 -19.70 10.89
C LEU A 276 1.06 -20.67 12.09
N PRO A 277 1.79 -21.80 11.99
CA PRO A 277 2.06 -22.68 13.13
C PRO A 277 2.67 -21.91 14.33
N ALA A 278 2.40 -22.38 15.55
CA ALA A 278 2.85 -21.70 16.77
C ALA A 278 4.37 -21.50 16.84
N LYS A 279 5.15 -22.48 16.36
CA LYS A 279 6.61 -22.41 16.28
C LYS A 279 7.10 -21.24 15.41
N ASP A 280 6.48 -21.02 14.26
CA ASP A 280 6.90 -19.99 13.30
C ASP A 280 6.49 -18.60 13.79
N ARG A 281 5.34 -18.51 14.48
CA ARG A 281 4.91 -17.28 15.17
C ARG A 281 5.86 -16.88 16.30
N ALA A 282 6.34 -17.86 17.09
CA ALA A 282 7.25 -17.61 18.21
C ALA A 282 8.61 -17.07 17.74
N VAL A 283 9.13 -17.57 16.61
CA VAL A 283 10.37 -17.04 16.00
C VAL A 283 10.22 -15.56 15.69
N ASN A 284 9.11 -15.15 15.08
CA ASN A 284 8.87 -13.74 14.80
C ASN A 284 8.66 -12.93 16.08
N GLN A 285 7.88 -13.39 17.06
CA GLN A 285 7.68 -12.69 18.33
C GLN A 285 8.99 -12.42 19.09
N SER A 286 9.91 -13.38 19.14
CA SER A 286 11.21 -13.19 19.81
C SER A 286 12.06 -12.07 19.20
N ARG A 287 11.97 -11.89 17.87
CA ARG A 287 12.66 -10.82 17.13
C ARG A 287 12.06 -9.44 17.40
N PHE A 288 10.74 -9.38 17.63
CA PHE A 288 10.07 -8.15 18.06
C PHE A 288 10.58 -7.70 19.42
N THR A 289 10.78 -8.63 20.36
CA THR A 289 11.28 -8.32 21.70
C THR A 289 12.75 -7.85 21.67
N GLN A 290 13.61 -8.50 20.88
CA GLN A 290 15.01 -8.08 20.73
C GLN A 290 15.15 -6.71 20.04
N SER A 291 14.30 -6.37 19.06
CA SER A 291 14.34 -5.08 18.39
C SER A 291 13.93 -3.90 19.29
N GLN A 292 13.17 -4.14 20.37
CA GLN A 292 12.79 -3.10 21.34
C GLN A 292 13.80 -2.94 22.48
N ALA A 293 14.58 -3.97 22.80
CA ALA A 293 15.57 -3.96 23.88
C ALA A 293 16.93 -3.33 23.49
N GLY A 294 17.12 -2.97 22.22
CA GLY A 294 18.37 -2.42 21.69
C GLY A 294 18.46 -0.89 21.63
N GLU A 295 17.45 -0.15 22.08
CA GLU A 295 17.57 1.31 22.27
C GLU A 295 18.30 1.57 23.60
N PRO A 296 19.47 2.24 23.62
CA PRO A 296 19.99 2.75 24.88
C PRO A 296 18.99 3.79 25.40
N GLU A 297 18.62 3.69 26.68
CA GLU A 297 18.00 4.81 27.40
C GLU A 297 18.90 6.03 27.20
N GLU A 298 18.39 7.04 26.51
CA GLU A 298 19.07 8.31 26.33
C GLU A 298 19.28 8.95 27.73
N PRO A 299 20.49 9.46 28.04
CA PRO A 299 20.76 10.08 29.34
C PRO A 299 19.95 11.37 29.58
#